data_AF-A0A1V6F154-F1
#
_entry.id   AF-A0A1V6F154-F1
#
_cell.length_a   1.000
_cell.length_b   1.000
_cell.length_c   1.000
_cell.angle_alpha   90.00
_cell.angle_beta   90.00
_cell.angle_gamma   90.00
#
_symmetry.space_group_name_H-M   'P 1'
#
loop_
_entity.id
_entity.type
_entity.pdbx_description
1 polymer ?
#
loop_
_entity_poly.entity_id
_entity_poly.type
_entity_poly.pdbx_seq_one_letter_code
_entity_poly.pdbx_strand_id
1 'polypeptide(L)' 'MIDAEIGHRTCSMGQIAHIAIQRGRKLAWDVDREQFTNDEDANTLLTRAIRGNWMEE' A
#
# COMPACT_ATOMS: atom_id res chain seq x y z
N MET A 1 23.88 7.96 6.48
CA MET A 1 22.74 7.06 6.75
C MET A 1 21.48 7.87 6.56
N ILE A 2 20.50 7.34 5.82
CA ILE A 2 19.22 8.02 5.55
C ILE A 2 18.20 7.59 6.63
N ASP A 3 17.19 8.42 6.86
CA ASP A 3 16.15 8.11 7.84
C ASP A 3 15.25 6.96 7.38
N ALA A 4 14.81 6.12 8.33
CA ALA A 4 13.94 4.99 8.05
C ALA A 4 12.56 5.42 7.54
N GLU A 5 12.03 6.57 7.99
CA GLU A 5 10.79 7.14 7.50
C GLU A 5 10.88 7.54 6.02
N ILE A 6 12.02 8.12 5.61
CA ILE A 6 12.27 8.49 4.22
C ILE A 6 12.31 7.23 3.34
N GLY A 7 13.01 6.19 3.79
CA GLY A 7 13.03 4.89 3.10
C GLY A 7 11.63 4.26 2.99
N HIS A 8 10.86 4.26 4.08
CA HIS A 8 9.50 3.75 4.12
C HIS A 8 8.59 4.48 3.11
N ARG A 9 8.52 5.81 3.17
CA ARG A 9 7.71 6.63 2.26
C ARG A 9 8.07 6.41 0.78
N THR A 10 9.36 6.24 0.46
CA THR A 10 9.80 5.91 -0.89
C THR A 10 9.29 4.54 -1.35
N CYS A 11 9.36 3.51 -0.51
CA CYS A 11 8.80 2.19 -0.81
C CYS A 11 7.28 2.24 -0.99
N SER A 12 6.55 2.91 -0.08
CA SER A 12 5.09 3.06 -0.17
C SER A 12 4.66 3.69 -1.49
N MET A 13 5.31 4.77 -1.95
CA MET A 13 5.00 5.39 -3.25
C MET A 13 5.20 4.43 -4.43
N GLY A 14 6.26 3.59 -4.40
CA GLY A 14 6.49 2.57 -5.43
C GLY A 14 5.38 1.50 -5.45
N GLN A 15 4.91 1.07 -4.28
CA GLN A 15 3.82 0.11 -4.15
C GLN A 15 2.48 0.70 -4.63
N ILE A 16 2.16 1.94 -4.26
CA ILE A 16 0.96 2.67 -4.69
C ILE A 16 0.92 2.79 -6.23
N ALA A 17 2.05 3.16 -6.85
CA ALA A 17 2.17 3.22 -8.31
C ALA A 17 1.99 1.86 -8.98
N HIS A 18 2.57 0.79 -8.42
CA HIS A 18 2.41 -0.57 -8.92
C HIS A 18 0.96 -1.08 -8.82
N ILE A 19 0.23 -0.72 -7.76
CA ILE A 19 -1.20 -1.02 -7.63
C ILE A 19 -2.00 -0.26 -8.70
N ALA A 20 -1.74 1.04 -8.91
CA ALA A 20 -2.41 1.82 -9.96
C ALA A 20 -2.22 1.23 -11.37
N ILE A 21 -1.01 0.73 -11.68
CA ILE A 21 -0.73 0.01 -12.93
C ILE A 21 -1.58 -1.28 -13.02
N GLN A 22 -1.61 -2.10 -11.97
CA GLN A 22 -2.42 -3.33 -11.93
C GLN A 22 -3.94 -3.07 -12.07
N ARG A 23 -4.44 -1.93 -11.55
CA ARG A 23 -5.85 -1.53 -11.70
C ARG A 23 -6.19 -0.92 -13.07
N GLY A 24 -5.19 -0.56 -13.87
CA GLY A 24 -5.36 0.06 -15.19
C GLY A 24 -6.04 1.44 -15.15
N ARG A 25 -6.04 2.11 -13.99
CA ARG A 25 -6.74 3.40 -13.79
C ARG A 25 -6.01 4.30 -12.79
N LYS A 26 -6.32 5.59 -12.85
CA LYS A 26 -5.79 6.57 -11.90
C LYS A 26 -6.43 6.38 -10.52
N LEU A 27 -5.60 6.08 -9.53
CA LEU A 27 -6.02 5.97 -8.13
C LEU A 27 -5.73 7.28 -7.39
N ALA A 28 -6.58 7.62 -6.43
CA ALA A 28 -6.42 8.76 -5.51
C ALA A 28 -6.00 8.21 -4.14
N TRP A 29 -4.87 8.69 -3.62
CA TRP A 29 -4.27 8.22 -2.38
C TRP A 29 -4.48 9.24 -1.25
N ASP A 30 -4.98 8.76 -0.12
CA ASP A 30 -5.02 9.47 1.14
C ASP A 30 -3.73 9.18 1.93
N VAL A 31 -2.95 10.22 2.20
CA VAL A 31 -1.65 10.11 2.91
C VAL A 31 -1.83 9.97 4.42
N ASP A 32 -2.95 10.45 4.98
CA ASP A 32 -3.24 10.41 6.42
C ASP A 32 -3.83 9.04 6.81
N ARG A 33 -4.67 8.48 5.94
CA ARG A 33 -5.33 7.17 6.14
C ARG A 33 -4.58 5.99 5.51
N GLU A 34 -3.52 6.27 4.74
CA GLU A 34 -2.77 5.32 3.91
C GLU A 34 -3.68 4.38 3.07
N GLN A 35 -4.65 4.96 2.38
CA GLN A 35 -5.70 4.24 1.64
C GLN A 35 -6.07 4.92 0.31
N PHE A 36 -6.61 4.14 -0.62
CA PHE A 36 -7.22 4.65 -1.85
C PHE A 36 -8.64 5.16 -1.58
N THR A 37 -8.91 6.43 -1.92
CA THR A 37 -10.23 7.06 -1.69
C THR A 37 -11.25 6.74 -2.78
N ASN A 38 -10.82 6.17 -3.91
CA ASN A 38 -11.64 5.93 -5.09
C ASN A 38 -11.67 4.47 -5.56
N ASP A 39 -11.06 3.53 -4.82
CA ASP A 39 -11.01 2.12 -5.22
C ASP A 39 -10.87 1.16 -4.03
N GLU A 40 -12.00 0.59 -3.58
CA GLU A 40 -12.02 -0.38 -2.47
C GLU A 40 -11.26 -1.67 -2.80
N ASP A 41 -11.29 -2.11 -4.07
CA ASP A 41 -10.58 -3.30 -4.50
C ASP A 41 -9.05 -3.08 -4.50
N ALA A 42 -8.57 -1.89 -4.86
CA ALA A 42 -7.16 -1.52 -4.69
C ALA A 42 -6.73 -1.52 -3.20
N ASN A 43 -7.62 -1.17 -2.27
CA ASN A 43 -7.34 -1.26 -0.83
C ASN A 43 -7.10 -2.70 -0.37
N THR A 44 -7.71 -3.71 -1.02
CA THR A 44 -7.44 -5.13 -0.70
C THR A 44 -5.99 -5.54 -1.00
N LEU A 45 -5.31 -4.82 -1.90
CA LEU A 45 -3.93 -5.09 -2.32
C LEU A 45 -2.88 -4.40 -1.43
N LEU A 46 -3.30 -3.54 -0.50
CA LEU A 46 -2.40 -2.89 0.47
C LEU A 46 -1.91 -3.86 1.55
N THR A 47 -2.71 -4.89 1.83
CA THR A 47 -2.35 -5.99 2.73
C THR A 47 -2.28 -7.30 1.98
N ARG A 48 -1.67 -8.30 2.59
CA ARG A 48 -1.59 -9.66 2.08
C ARG A 48 -1.90 -10.63 3.21
N ALA A 49 -2.72 -11.64 2.92
CA ALA A 49 -2.95 -12.75 3.85
C ALA A 49 -1.61 -13.36 4.33
N ILE A 50 -1.35 -13.26 5.64
CA ILE A 50 -0.15 -13.81 6.27
C ILE A 50 -0.23 -15.35 6.22
N ARG A 51 0.91 -16.00 5.99
CA ARG A 51 0.98 -17.44 5.70
C ARG A 51 1.02 -18.29 6.96
N GLY A 52 -0.14 -18.68 7.47
CA GLY A 52 -0.26 -19.51 8.67
C GLY A 52 -0.20 -18.69 9.96
N ASN A 53 -0.04 -19.37 11.08
CA ASN A 53 -0.40 -18.89 12.43
C ASN A 53 0.54 -17.84 13.05
N TRP A 54 1.30 -17.08 12.25
CA TRP A 54 2.25 -16.06 12.75
C TRP A 54 1.61 -14.81 13.35
N MET A 55 0.27 -14.69 13.29
CA MET A 55 -0.51 -13.65 13.97
C MET A 55 -1.46 -14.22 15.03
N GLU A 56 -1.33 -15.51 15.36
CA GLU A 56 -2.08 -16.14 16.45
C GLU A 56 -1.16 -16.18 17.68
N GLU A 57 -1.66 -15.66 18.81
CA GLU A 57 -0.96 -15.55 20.10
C GLU A 57 -1.05 -16.85 20.94
#